data_AF-A0A3N0X5U2-F1
#
_entry.id   AF-A0A3N0X5U2-F1
#
_cell.length_a   1.000
_cell.length_b   1.000
_cell.length_c   1.000
_cell.angle_alpha   90.00
_cell.angle_beta   90.00
_cell.angle_gamma   90.00
#
_symmetry.space_group_name_H-M   'P 1'
#
loop_
_entity.id
_entity.type
_entity.pdbx_description
1 polymer ?
#
loop_
_entity_poly.entity_id
_entity_poly.type
_entity_poly.pdbx_seq_one_letter_code
_entity_poly.pdbx_strand_id
1 'polypeptide(L)'
;MKLLKSGLILSVFAIFLISCKTVAQNSNIKSISYTNTYGRGGLTTVKVTKEAIETEGRGGNVTDFPNYSKKMTSADWNSLTAGLDLKMLSQTKSGERRGVYDGHDEIFRIVTAEKEYEIFNASGDAKNYKQLEKLKTKLTALTAKYK
;
A
#
# COMPACT_ATOMS: atom_id res chain seq x y z
N MET A 1 36.13 10.12 55.37
CA MET A 1 35.01 9.16 55.16
C MET A 1 33.71 9.93 55.29
N LYS A 2 32.65 9.82 54.49
CA LYS A 2 32.34 9.14 53.23
C LYS A 2 31.17 9.97 52.64
N LEU A 3 31.25 10.19 51.34
CA LEU A 3 30.30 10.90 50.48
C LEU A 3 28.83 10.52 50.74
N LEU A 4 27.97 11.50 51.02
CA LEU A 4 26.51 11.33 51.02
C LEU A 4 26.03 11.26 49.57
N LYS A 5 25.42 10.11 49.23
CA LYS A 5 24.89 9.76 47.92
C LYS A 5 23.57 10.49 47.67
N SER A 6 23.57 11.56 46.88
CA SER A 6 22.36 12.09 46.24
C SER A 6 22.11 11.32 44.94
N GLY A 7 21.43 10.18 45.10
CA GLY A 7 20.96 9.36 43.99
C GLY A 7 19.81 10.04 43.25
N LEU A 8 20.09 10.39 42.00
CA LEU A 8 19.21 10.67 40.87
C LEU A 8 17.80 10.02 40.97
N ILE A 9 16.75 10.81 41.25
CA ILE A 9 15.36 10.41 41.01
C ILE A 9 14.68 11.53 40.23
N LEU A 10 14.87 11.54 38.91
CA LEU A 10 14.18 12.48 38.02
C LEU A 10 14.18 11.94 36.58
N SER A 11 13.61 10.74 36.36
CA SER A 11 13.33 10.29 34.99
C SER A 11 12.42 9.04 34.95
N VAL A 12 11.13 9.19 35.25
CA VAL A 12 10.14 8.13 34.88
C VAL A 12 8.88 8.70 34.21
N PHE A 13 8.64 10.02 34.24
CA PHE A 13 7.40 10.59 33.67
C PHE A 13 7.48 11.04 32.19
N ALA A 14 8.56 10.71 31.47
CA ALA A 14 8.73 11.11 30.07
C ALA A 14 8.42 10.01 29.03
N ILE A 15 7.96 8.82 29.45
CA ILE A 15 7.75 7.68 28.53
C ILE A 15 6.30 7.63 27.98
N PHE A 16 5.38 8.45 28.49
CA PHE A 16 3.98 8.45 28.02
C PHE A 16 3.66 9.38 26.84
N LEU A 17 4.65 10.08 26.26
CA LEU A 17 4.42 11.01 25.14
C LEU A 17 4.77 10.45 23.76
N ILE A 18 5.19 9.18 23.65
CA ILE A 18 5.32 8.50 22.35
C ILE A 18 4.07 7.66 22.06
N SER A 19 2.88 8.15 22.44
CA SER A 19 1.71 7.88 21.61
C SER A 19 1.80 8.86 20.44
N CYS A 20 2.75 8.59 19.54
CA CYS A 20 2.79 9.25 18.24
C CYS A 20 1.48 8.87 17.55
N LYS A 21 0.43 9.68 17.75
CA LYS A 21 -0.66 9.74 16.80
C LYS A 21 0.01 10.23 15.55
N THR A 22 0.44 9.29 14.70
CA THR A 22 0.83 9.56 13.33
C THR A 22 -0.26 10.47 12.83
N VAL A 23 0.09 11.75 12.62
CA VAL A 23 -0.84 12.73 12.08
C VAL A 23 -1.45 12.02 10.90
N ALA A 24 -2.76 11.77 10.96
CA ALA A 24 -3.47 11.20 9.84
C ALA A 24 -3.15 12.16 8.71
N GLN A 25 -2.23 11.78 7.81
CA GLN A 25 -2.16 12.39 6.51
C GLN A 25 -3.55 12.13 5.99
N ASN A 26 -4.38 13.17 6.04
CA ASN A 26 -5.71 13.15 5.48
C ASN A 26 -5.45 12.80 4.03
N SER A 27 -5.59 11.51 3.70
CA SER A 27 -4.91 10.99 2.54
C SER A 27 -5.72 11.54 1.38
N ASN A 28 -5.17 12.52 0.66
CA ASN A 28 -5.76 13.05 -0.58
C ASN A 28 -5.83 11.98 -1.69
N ILE A 29 -5.54 10.72 -1.35
CA ILE A 29 -5.72 9.52 -2.13
C ILE A 29 -7.20 9.37 -2.48
N LYS A 30 -7.50 9.39 -3.77
CA LYS A 30 -8.81 9.13 -4.37
C LYS A 30 -9.01 7.66 -4.70
N SER A 31 -7.94 7.00 -5.14
CA SER A 31 -7.98 5.57 -5.43
C SER A 31 -6.61 4.92 -5.31
N ILE A 32 -6.62 3.62 -5.08
CA ILE A 32 -5.45 2.75 -5.11
C ILE A 32 -5.79 1.58 -6.02
N SER A 33 -4.89 1.16 -6.89
CA SER A 33 -5.00 -0.10 -7.60
C SER A 33 -3.70 -0.86 -7.66
N TYR A 34 -3.83 -2.18 -7.69
CA TYR A 34 -2.75 -3.11 -7.97
C TYR A 34 -3.17 -3.96 -9.16
N THR A 35 -2.35 -3.93 -10.20
CA THR A 35 -2.52 -4.73 -11.41
C THR A 35 -1.33 -5.66 -11.55
N ASN A 36 -1.61 -6.92 -11.85
CA ASN A 36 -0.62 -7.88 -12.30
C ASN A 36 -0.92 -8.24 -13.75
N THR A 37 0.03 -8.09 -14.65
CA THR A 37 -0.10 -8.53 -16.04
C THR A 37 0.47 -9.94 -16.20
N TYR A 38 0.04 -10.64 -17.24
CA TYR A 38 0.51 -11.99 -17.58
C TYR A 38 0.94 -12.07 -19.04
N GLY A 39 1.54 -10.99 -19.56
CA GLY A 39 1.82 -10.82 -20.98
C GLY A 39 0.56 -10.98 -21.82
N ARG A 40 0.60 -11.87 -22.81
CA ARG A 40 -0.57 -12.28 -23.63
C ARG A 40 -1.65 -13.04 -22.84
N GLY A 41 -1.33 -13.54 -21.65
CA GLY A 41 -2.23 -14.32 -20.81
C GLY A 41 -3.36 -13.51 -20.17
N GLY A 42 -3.20 -12.19 -20.07
CA GLY A 42 -4.20 -11.30 -19.49
C GLY A 42 -3.67 -10.38 -18.39
N LEU A 43 -4.57 -9.92 -17.53
CA LEU A 43 -4.29 -9.12 -16.35
C LEU A 43 -5.32 -9.35 -15.26
N THR A 44 -4.91 -9.08 -14.02
CA THR A 44 -5.79 -9.00 -12.86
C THR A 44 -5.61 -7.64 -12.20
N THR A 45 -6.69 -6.95 -11.90
CA THR A 45 -6.68 -5.65 -11.23
C THR A 45 -7.56 -5.71 -9.98
N VAL A 46 -7.04 -5.17 -8.88
CA VAL A 46 -7.83 -4.80 -7.70
C VAL A 46 -7.77 -3.28 -7.60
N LYS A 47 -8.92 -2.61 -7.64
CA LYS A 47 -9.04 -1.16 -7.51
C LYS A 47 -9.92 -0.85 -6.32
N VAL A 48 -9.51 0.12 -5.52
CA VAL A 48 -10.24 0.56 -4.33
C VAL A 48 -10.37 2.08 -4.31
N THR A 49 -11.54 2.55 -3.93
CA THR A 49 -11.84 3.93 -3.53
C THR A 49 -12.41 3.92 -2.11
N LYS A 50 -12.76 5.10 -1.60
CA LYS A 50 -13.45 5.20 -0.30
C LYS A 50 -14.82 4.53 -0.32
N GLU A 51 -15.43 4.43 -1.50
CA GLU A 51 -16.80 3.95 -1.72
C GLU A 51 -16.85 2.48 -2.12
N ALA A 52 -15.84 1.98 -2.86
CA ALA A 52 -15.91 0.65 -3.46
C ALA A 52 -14.56 -0.09 -3.50
N ILE A 53 -14.66 -1.42 -3.55
CA ILE A 53 -13.61 -2.33 -4.00
C ILE A 53 -14.11 -3.04 -5.25
N GLU A 54 -13.29 -3.00 -6.29
CA GLU A 54 -13.55 -3.56 -7.61
C GLU A 54 -12.42 -4.51 -7.99
N THR A 55 -12.77 -5.66 -8.53
CA THR A 55 -11.81 -6.63 -9.05
C THR A 55 -12.15 -6.97 -10.50
N GLU A 56 -11.14 -7.01 -11.36
CA GLU A 56 -11.26 -7.37 -12.77
C GLU A 56 -10.18 -8.39 -13.12
N GLY A 57 -10.56 -9.52 -13.73
CA GLY A 57 -9.68 -10.45 -14.41
C GLY A 57 -10.02 -10.46 -15.90
N ARG A 58 -9.03 -10.21 -16.75
CA ARG A 58 -9.21 -10.20 -18.22
C ARG A 58 -8.14 -11.06 -18.88
N GLY A 59 -8.56 -12.03 -19.69
CA GLY A 59 -7.67 -12.90 -20.46
C GLY A 59 -7.81 -14.37 -20.10
N GLY A 60 -7.31 -15.26 -20.97
CA GLY A 60 -7.49 -16.70 -20.85
C GLY A 60 -6.81 -17.34 -19.63
N ASN A 61 -5.75 -16.71 -19.09
CA ASN A 61 -5.00 -17.27 -17.96
C ASN A 61 -5.53 -16.84 -16.59
N VAL A 62 -6.63 -16.08 -16.54
CA VAL A 62 -7.13 -15.45 -15.30
C VAL A 62 -8.65 -15.65 -15.13
N THR A 63 -9.20 -16.72 -15.71
CA THR A 63 -10.63 -17.03 -15.68
C THR A 63 -11.19 -17.18 -14.26
N ASP A 64 -10.37 -17.64 -13.32
CA ASP A 64 -10.76 -17.89 -11.93
C ASP A 64 -10.57 -16.66 -11.02
N PHE A 65 -10.06 -15.55 -11.57
CA PHE A 65 -9.91 -14.32 -10.81
C PHE A 65 -11.30 -13.71 -10.57
N PRO A 66 -11.63 -13.30 -9.33
CA PRO A 66 -12.96 -12.78 -9.03
C PRO A 66 -13.22 -11.48 -9.80
N ASN A 67 -14.43 -11.36 -10.33
CA ASN A 67 -14.91 -10.14 -10.98
C ASN A 67 -16.12 -9.62 -10.20
N TYR A 68 -15.94 -8.54 -9.44
CA TYR A 68 -17.04 -7.94 -8.66
C TYR A 68 -16.80 -6.46 -8.38
N SER A 69 -17.87 -5.79 -7.93
CA SER A 69 -17.82 -4.49 -7.26
C SER A 69 -18.62 -4.58 -5.96
N LYS A 70 -18.03 -4.14 -4.84
CA LYS A 70 -18.66 -4.16 -3.50
C LYS A 70 -18.39 -2.83 -2.79
N LYS A 71 -19.30 -2.46 -1.88
CA LYS A 71 -19.15 -1.26 -1.05
C LYS A 71 -17.99 -1.37 -0.08
N MET A 72 -17.04 -0.44 -0.15
CA MET A 72 -15.90 -0.35 0.77
C MET A 72 -16.37 0.11 2.15
N THR A 73 -15.78 -0.46 3.21
CA THR A 73 -15.97 0.08 4.56
C THR A 73 -14.95 1.18 4.84
N SER A 74 -15.35 2.20 5.62
CA SER A 74 -14.42 3.25 6.02
C SER A 74 -13.22 2.71 6.83
N ALA A 75 -13.41 1.64 7.59
CA ALA A 75 -12.33 1.01 8.36
C ALA A 75 -11.26 0.38 7.44
N ASP A 76 -11.68 -0.37 6.42
CA ASP A 76 -10.75 -0.99 5.46
C ASP A 76 -10.05 0.07 4.61
N TRP A 77 -10.78 1.10 4.15
CA TRP A 77 -10.22 2.24 3.45
C TRP A 77 -9.14 2.95 4.27
N ASN A 78 -9.46 3.30 5.53
CA ASN A 78 -8.51 3.98 6.42
C ASN A 78 -7.28 3.09 6.70
N SER A 79 -7.47 1.78 6.84
CA SER A 79 -6.36 0.83 7.04
C SER A 79 -5.42 0.77 5.83
N LEU A 80 -5.95 0.85 4.61
CA LEU A 80 -5.15 0.91 3.39
C LEU A 80 -4.34 2.22 3.33
N THR A 81 -5.00 3.36 3.47
CA THR A 81 -4.37 4.67 3.26
C THR A 81 -3.41 5.06 4.37
N ALA A 82 -3.65 4.67 5.62
CA ALA A 82 -2.75 4.92 6.74
C ALA A 82 -1.36 4.27 6.59
N GLY A 83 -1.24 3.27 5.71
CA GLY A 83 0.03 2.58 5.43
C GLY A 83 0.90 3.23 4.35
N LEU A 84 0.44 4.32 3.72
CA LEU A 84 1.11 4.92 2.56
C LEU A 84 1.79 6.23 2.92
N ASP A 85 3.09 6.31 2.58
CA ASP A 85 3.87 7.54 2.66
C ASP A 85 4.05 8.09 1.24
N LEU A 86 3.32 9.16 0.91
CA LEU A 86 3.35 9.78 -0.41
C LEU A 86 4.73 10.32 -0.79
N LYS A 87 5.54 10.75 0.18
CA LYS A 87 6.92 11.19 -0.08
C LYS A 87 7.76 9.99 -0.48
N MET A 88 7.63 8.87 0.23
CA MET A 88 8.33 7.65 -0.14
C MET A 88 7.85 7.12 -1.51
N LEU A 89 6.55 7.19 -1.83
CA LEU A 89 6.04 6.84 -3.17
C LEU A 89 6.68 7.68 -4.28
N SER A 90 6.93 8.97 -4.02
CA SER A 90 7.61 9.85 -4.99
C SER A 90 9.09 9.52 -5.21
N GLN A 91 9.70 8.77 -4.29
CA GLN A 91 11.10 8.36 -4.31
C GLN A 91 11.29 6.92 -4.79
N THR A 92 10.23 6.11 -4.77
CA THR A 92 10.26 4.72 -5.23
C THR A 92 10.60 4.67 -6.71
N LYS A 93 11.64 3.92 -7.06
CA LYS A 93 12.01 3.70 -8.46
C LYS A 93 11.26 2.52 -9.03
N SER A 94 10.68 2.72 -10.21
CA SER A 94 10.19 1.62 -11.04
C SER A 94 11.36 0.77 -11.53
N GLY A 95 11.14 -0.54 -11.62
CA GLY A 95 12.00 -1.45 -12.37
C GLY A 95 11.63 -1.50 -13.85
N GLU A 96 12.37 -2.32 -14.60
CA GLU A 96 12.12 -2.56 -16.02
C GLU A 96 10.72 -3.09 -16.27
N ARG A 97 10.06 -2.58 -17.32
CA ARG A 97 8.75 -3.07 -17.78
C ARG A 97 8.97 -4.24 -18.72
N ARG A 98 8.19 -5.30 -18.54
CA ARG A 98 8.28 -6.52 -19.34
C ARG A 98 7.27 -6.54 -20.48
N GLY A 99 6.17 -5.80 -20.34
CA GLY A 99 5.20 -5.62 -21.41
C GLY A 99 4.55 -6.95 -21.85
N VAL A 100 3.98 -6.98 -23.05
CA VAL A 100 3.15 -8.10 -23.51
C VAL A 100 3.98 -9.39 -23.73
N TYR A 101 5.26 -9.26 -24.05
CA TYR A 101 6.12 -10.37 -24.48
C TYR A 101 7.06 -10.89 -23.40
N ASP A 102 7.59 -10.01 -22.55
CA ASP A 102 8.70 -10.37 -21.66
C ASP A 102 8.22 -10.78 -20.25
N GLY A 103 6.91 -10.85 -20.03
CA GLY A 103 6.30 -11.51 -18.87
C GLY A 103 5.41 -10.64 -17.99
N HIS A 104 5.41 -10.94 -16.69
CA HIS A 104 4.51 -10.33 -15.72
C HIS A 104 5.00 -8.95 -15.29
N ASP A 105 4.10 -7.96 -15.26
CA ASP A 105 4.36 -6.67 -14.64
C ASP A 105 3.50 -6.49 -13.40
N GLU A 106 4.13 -6.13 -12.29
CA GLU A 106 3.45 -5.59 -11.12
C GLU A 106 3.32 -4.08 -11.26
N ILE A 107 2.10 -3.57 -11.20
CA ILE A 107 1.79 -2.16 -11.38
C ILE A 107 0.99 -1.67 -10.18
N PHE A 108 1.55 -0.71 -9.46
CA PHE A 108 0.84 0.02 -8.41
C PHE A 108 0.45 1.38 -8.96
N ARG A 109 -0.83 1.72 -8.83
CA ARG A 109 -1.32 3.07 -9.15
C ARG A 109 -2.00 3.67 -7.92
N ILE A 110 -1.52 4.82 -7.48
CA ILE A 110 -2.10 5.59 -6.38
C ILE A 110 -2.45 6.97 -6.92
N VAL A 111 -3.73 7.30 -6.96
CA VAL A 111 -4.22 8.59 -7.47
C VAL A 111 -4.54 9.49 -6.29
N THR A 112 -3.95 10.68 -6.23
CA THR A 112 -4.28 11.71 -5.26
C THR A 112 -5.05 12.87 -5.89
N ALA A 113 -5.34 13.93 -5.12
CA ALA A 113 -5.89 15.16 -5.67
C ALA A 113 -4.90 15.89 -6.58
N GLU A 114 -3.60 15.76 -6.30
CA GLU A 114 -2.52 16.51 -6.91
C GLU A 114 -1.87 15.77 -8.08
N LYS A 115 -1.68 14.45 -7.97
CA LYS A 115 -1.02 13.66 -9.01
C LYS A 115 -1.32 12.16 -8.91
N GLU A 116 -0.84 11.44 -9.92
CA GLU A 116 -0.82 9.99 -9.97
C GLU A 116 0.60 9.47 -9.72
N TYR A 117 0.70 8.41 -8.92
CA TYR A 117 1.90 7.61 -8.76
C TYR A 117 1.67 6.29 -9.49
N GLU A 118 2.41 6.06 -10.58
CA GLU A 118 2.40 4.79 -11.30
C GLU A 118 3.78 4.14 -11.18
N ILE A 119 3.84 2.96 -10.55
CA ILE A 119 5.08 2.31 -10.14
C ILE A 119 5.09 0.88 -10.67
N PHE A 120 6.11 0.55 -11.47
CA PHE A 120 6.26 -0.75 -12.13
C PHE A 120 7.36 -1.56 -11.46
N ASN A 121 7.14 -2.86 -11.21
CA ASN A 121 8.19 -3.83 -10.87
C ASN A 121 9.24 -3.34 -9.84
N ALA A 122 8.78 -2.61 -8.81
CA ALA A 122 9.67 -1.87 -7.92
C ALA A 122 10.37 -2.72 -6.85
N SER A 123 10.26 -4.04 -6.90
CA SER A 123 10.89 -4.94 -5.90
C SER A 123 12.41 -4.82 -5.83
N GLY A 124 13.06 -4.32 -6.89
CA GLY A 124 14.49 -4.00 -6.90
C GLY A 124 14.88 -2.79 -6.01
N ASP A 125 13.94 -1.88 -5.70
CA ASP A 125 14.16 -0.78 -4.75
C ASP A 125 13.78 -1.24 -3.33
N ALA A 126 14.57 -2.14 -2.75
CA ALA A 126 14.27 -2.79 -1.48
C ALA A 126 13.93 -1.80 -0.34
N LYS A 127 14.51 -0.60 -0.37
CA LYS A 127 14.27 0.44 0.64
C LYS A 127 12.86 1.02 0.54
N ASN A 128 12.43 1.41 -0.66
CA ASN A 128 11.15 2.10 -0.84
C ASN A 128 9.99 1.14 -1.20
N TYR A 129 10.28 -0.09 -1.63
CA TYR A 129 9.29 -1.09 -2.02
C TYR A 129 8.47 -1.65 -0.84
N LYS A 130 9.02 -1.64 0.38
CA LYS A 130 8.39 -2.29 1.54
C LYS A 130 6.96 -1.82 1.83
N GLN A 131 6.63 -0.56 1.54
CA GLN A 131 5.25 -0.08 1.67
C GLN A 131 4.32 -0.64 0.58
N LEU A 132 4.81 -0.82 -0.65
CA LEU A 132 4.06 -1.40 -1.76
C LEU A 132 3.82 -2.89 -1.54
N GLU A 133 4.80 -3.60 -0.98
CA GLU A 133 4.64 -5.00 -0.56
C GLU A 133 3.53 -5.17 0.49
N LYS A 134 3.52 -4.30 1.50
CA LYS A 134 2.43 -4.25 2.50
C LYS A 134 1.10 -3.89 1.87
N LEU A 135 1.08 -2.94 0.93
CA LEU A 135 -0.14 -2.56 0.22
C LEU A 135 -0.70 -3.73 -0.58
N LYS A 136 0.14 -4.43 -1.36
CA LYS A 136 -0.22 -5.65 -2.10
C LYS A 136 -0.85 -6.69 -1.18
N THR A 137 -0.18 -6.98 -0.06
CA THR A 137 -0.66 -7.94 0.95
C THR A 137 -2.05 -7.56 1.48
N LYS A 138 -2.26 -6.27 1.82
CA LYS A 138 -3.57 -5.78 2.27
C LYS A 138 -4.64 -5.87 1.19
N LEU A 139 -4.32 -5.50 -0.05
CA LEU A 139 -5.26 -5.60 -1.16
C LEU A 139 -5.68 -7.05 -1.42
N THR A 140 -4.73 -7.99 -1.42
CA THR A 140 -5.04 -9.43 -1.54
C THR A 140 -5.96 -9.92 -0.42
N ALA A 141 -5.69 -9.53 0.82
CA ALA A 141 -6.55 -9.89 1.96
C ALA A 141 -7.96 -9.30 1.83
N LEU A 142 -8.09 -8.06 1.36
CA LEU A 142 -9.39 -7.43 1.10
C LEU A 142 -10.12 -8.12 -0.05
N THR A 143 -9.43 -8.51 -1.12
CA THR A 143 -10.05 -9.28 -2.19
C THR A 143 -10.65 -10.58 -1.67
N ALA A 144 -9.96 -11.29 -0.78
CA ALA A 144 -10.51 -12.49 -0.16
C ALA A 144 -11.69 -12.20 0.78
N LYS A 145 -11.65 -11.09 1.53
CA LYS A 145 -12.72 -10.67 2.45
C LYS A 145 -14.03 -10.30 1.75
N TYR A 146 -13.93 -9.69 0.56
CA TYR A 146 -15.07 -9.14 -0.17
C TYR A 146 -15.62 -10.06 -1.27
N LYS A 147 -14.91 -11.15 -1.58
CA LYS A 147 -15.34 -12.22 -2.48
C LYS A 147 -16.64 -12.85 -1.98
#